data_AF-A0A7Z9WLV8-F1
#
_entry.id   AF-A0A7Z9WLV8-F1
#
_cell.length_a   1.000
_cell.length_b   1.000
_cell.length_c   1.000
_cell.angle_alpha   90.00
_cell.angle_beta   90.00
_cell.angle_gamma   90.00
#
_symmetry.space_group_name_H-M   'P 1'
#
loop_
_entity.id
_entity.type
_entity.pdbx_description
1 polymer ?
#
loop_
_entity_poly.entity_id
_entity_poly.type
_entity_poly.pdbx_seq_one_letter_code
_entity_poly.pdbx_strand_id
1 'polypeptide(L)' 'MAKVAVVAIGGNSLIKDKDHQTVPDQFAATRETCVHIASMIDQGWDVVITHCNGPQVG' A
#
# COMPACT_ATOMS: atom_id res chain seq x y z
N MET A 1 7.39 17.83 -16.97
CA MET A 1 6.93 17.71 -15.58
C MET A 1 6.30 16.34 -15.41
N ALA A 2 6.64 15.62 -14.35
CA ALA A 2 5.97 14.37 -14.00
C ALA A 2 4.49 14.64 -13.70
N LYS A 3 3.61 13.69 -14.04
CA LYS A 3 2.19 13.77 -13.67
C LYS A 3 2.03 13.27 -12.25
N VAL A 4 1.14 13.90 -11.49
CA VAL A 4 0.83 13.48 -10.11
C VAL A 4 -0.27 12.43 -10.13
N ALA A 5 -0.07 11.32 -9.42
CA ALA A 5 -1.09 10.31 -9.14
C ALA A 5 -1.34 10.23 -7.63
N VAL A 6 -2.62 10.33 -7.22
CA VAL A 6 -3.03 10.08 -5.84
C VAL A 6 -3.61 8.67 -5.77
N VAL A 7 -2.96 7.80 -5.00
CA VAL A 7 -3.29 6.37 -4.91
C VAL A 7 -3.78 6.07 -3.50
N ALA A 8 -5.07 5.77 -3.39
CA ALA A 8 -5.66 5.25 -2.16
C ALA A 8 -5.58 3.73 -2.14
N ILE A 9 -4.76 3.18 -1.25
CA ILE A 9 -4.63 1.72 -1.07
C ILE A 9 -5.64 1.23 -0.01
N GLY A 10 -6.28 0.09 -0.32
CA GLY A 10 -7.29 -0.51 0.56
C GLY A 10 -6.67 -1.29 1.73
N GLY A 11 -7.49 -1.69 2.71
CA GLY A 11 -7.05 -2.42 3.91
C GLY A 11 -6.28 -3.72 3.62
N ASN A 12 -6.60 -4.39 2.50
CA ASN A 12 -5.91 -5.62 2.06
C ASN A 12 -4.42 -5.40 1.70
N SER A 13 -4.02 -4.15 1.51
CA SER A 13 -2.62 -3.74 1.28
C SER A 13 -1.80 -3.78 2.57
N LEU A 14 -2.47 -3.87 3.72
CA LEU A 14 -1.87 -3.95 5.05
C LEU A 14 -2.20 -5.29 5.73
N ILE A 15 -3.44 -5.78 5.63
CA ILE A 15 -3.88 -7.06 6.22
C ILE A 15 -4.60 -7.89 5.17
N LYS A 16 -4.02 -9.01 4.74
CA LYS A 16 -4.60 -9.84 3.67
C LYS A 16 -5.91 -10.50 4.07
N ASP A 17 -5.95 -11.02 5.30
CA ASP A 17 -7.12 -11.68 5.87
C ASP A 17 -6.98 -11.78 7.40
N LYS A 18 -8.01 -12.34 8.05
CA LYS A 18 -8.11 -12.46 9.52
C LYS A 18 -7.03 -13.32 10.17
N ASP A 19 -6.38 -14.21 9.43
CA ASP A 19 -5.38 -15.13 9.94
C ASP A 19 -3.95 -14.57 9.78
N HIS A 20 -3.80 -13.44 9.07
CA HIS A 20 -2.53 -12.78 8.75
C HIS A 20 -2.50 -11.31 9.23
N GLN A 21 -2.40 -11.10 10.55
CA GLN A 21 -2.48 -9.78 11.18
C GLN A 21 -1.20 -9.35 11.91
N THR A 22 -0.19 -10.23 12.00
CA THR A 22 1.04 -9.93 12.74
C THR A 22 1.86 -8.85 12.02
N VAL A 23 2.79 -8.20 12.72
CA VAL A 23 3.69 -7.20 12.10
C VAL A 23 4.43 -7.77 10.87
N PRO A 24 5.01 -8.99 10.91
CA PRO A 24 5.57 -9.62 9.72
C PRO A 24 4.58 -9.80 8.56
N ASP A 25 3.33 -10.20 8.83
CA ASP A 25 2.29 -10.36 7.81
C ASP A 25 1.99 -9.03 7.12
N GLN A 26 1.83 -7.98 7.93
CA GLN A 26 1.56 -6.64 7.42
C GLN A 26 2.73 -6.09 6.60
N PHE A 27 3.96 -6.38 7.02
CA PHE A 27 5.15 -6.02 6.25
C PHE A 27 5.18 -6.75 4.90
N ALA A 28 4.84 -8.03 4.87
CA ALA A 28 4.77 -8.81 3.64
C ALA A 28 3.68 -8.29 2.69
N ALA A 29 2.48 -7.99 3.20
CA ALA A 29 1.39 -7.41 2.43
C ALA A 29 1.75 -6.02 1.86
N THR A 30 2.29 -5.15 2.72
CA THR A 30 2.70 -3.80 2.31
C THR A 30 3.81 -3.86 1.25
N ARG A 31 4.77 -4.78 1.40
CA ARG A 31 5.85 -4.97 0.42
C ARG A 31 5.32 -5.35 -0.96
N GLU A 32 4.29 -6.19 -1.03
CA GLU A 32 3.64 -6.54 -2.29
C GLU A 32 3.01 -5.31 -2.96
N THR A 33 2.27 -4.49 -2.21
CA THR A 33 1.72 -3.22 -2.71
C THR A 33 2.81 -2.25 -3.18
N CYS A 34 3.92 -2.15 -2.44
CA CYS A 34 5.03 -1.27 -2.79
C CYS A 34 5.71 -1.63 -4.10
N VAL A 35 5.70 -2.89 -4.55
CA VAL A 35 6.24 -3.28 -5.87
C VAL A 35 5.46 -2.58 -6.99
N HIS A 36 4.14 -2.50 -6.88
CA HIS A 36 3.30 -1.83 -7.87
C HIS A 36 3.51 -0.31 -7.85
N ILE A 37 3.65 0.29 -6.66
CA ILE A 37 3.94 1.73 -6.50
C ILE A 37 5.32 2.07 -7.08
N ALA A 38 6.33 1.25 -6.83
CA ALA A 38 7.66 1.42 -7.39
C ALA A 38 7.63 1.41 -8.94
N SER A 39 6.80 0.54 -9.54
CA SER A 39 6.60 0.55 -10.99
C SER A 39 5.95 1.84 -11.50
N MET A 40 5.04 2.47 -10.74
CA MET A 40 4.51 3.78 -11.11
C MET A 40 5.60 4.86 -11.08
N ILE A 41 6.46 4.84 -10.06
CA ILE A 41 7.58 5.79 -9.94
C ILE A 41 8.54 5.61 -11.12
N ASP A 42 8.87 4.36 -11.49
CA ASP A 42 9.73 4.04 -12.64
C ASP A 42 9.13 4.52 -13.97
N GLN A 43 7.80 4.52 -14.08
CA GLN A 43 7.06 5.08 -15.22
C GLN A 43 7.00 6.63 -15.22
N GLY A 44 7.62 7.30 -14.25
CA GLY A 44 7.73 8.76 -14.19
C GLY A 44 6.56 9.47 -13.53
N TRP A 45 5.82 8.79 -12.64
CA TRP A 45 4.76 9.40 -11.84
C TRP A 45 5.30 9.94 -10.51
N ASP A 46 4.82 11.13 -10.12
CA ASP A 46 4.91 11.59 -8.73
C ASP A 46 3.71 11.01 -7.96
N VAL A 47 3.97 10.14 -7.00
CA VAL A 47 2.92 9.37 -6.32
C VAL A 47 2.66 9.89 -4.91
N VAL A 48 1.39 10.22 -4.62
CA VAL A 48 0.89 10.45 -3.26
C VAL A 48 0.11 9.20 -2.83
N ILE A 49 0.49 8.60 -1.72
CA ILE A 49 -0.11 7.35 -1.23
C ILE A 49 -0.96 7.66 0.00
N THR A 50 -2.20 7.17 0.02
CA THR A 50 -3.10 7.25 1.18
C THR A 50 -3.66 5.87 1.49
N HIS A 51 -4.10 5.63 2.72
CA HIS A 51 -4.72 4.36 3.12
C HIS A 51 -5.75 4.56 4.23
N CYS A 52 -6.67 3.61 4.38
CA CYS A 52 -7.52 3.50 5.57
C CYS A 52 -6.79 2.70 6.67
N ASN A 53 -7.21 2.87 7.93
CA ASN A 53 -6.56 2.27 9.10
C ASN A 53 -7.53 1.53 10.05
N GLY A 54 -8.73 1.16 9.58
CA GLY A 54 -9.78 0.55 10.42
C GLY A 54 -9.31 -0.66 11.23
N PRO A 55 -8.79 -1.73 10.60
CA PRO A 55 -8.24 -2.90 11.29
C PRO A 55 -7.01 -2.63 12.17
N GLN A 56 -6.27 -1.55 11.91
CA GLN A 56 -5.04 -1.22 12.63
C GLN A 56 -5.33 -0.41 13.91
N VAL A 57 -6.45 0.31 13.94
CA VAL A 57 -6.90 1.11 15.09
C VAL A 57 -7.88 0.34 15.98
N GLY A 58 -8.68 -0.56 15.38
CA GLY A 58 -9.63 -1.41 16.11
C GLY A 58 -8.93 -2.47 16.94
#